data_AF-A0A6N7FEM0-F1
#
_entry.id   AF-A0A6N7FEM0-F1
#
_cell.length_a   1.000
_cell.length_b   1.000
_cell.length_c   1.000
_cell.angle_alpha   90.00
_cell.angle_beta   90.00
_cell.angle_gamma   90.00
#
_symmetry.space_group_name_H-M   'P 1'
#
loop_
_entity.id
_entity.type
_entity.pdbx_description
1 polymer ?
#
loop_
_entity_poly.entity_id
_entity_poly.type
_entity_poly.pdbx_seq_one_letter_code
_entity_poly.pdbx_strand_id
1 'polypeptide(L)'
;EAKGGFAGRSYSYPVASEAALGLVQHMQRAGFDPAFTSNASLDYAFGIPLDFCGWQGPVLPVFVNAYIPPQPSMERCFAFGRAMAEGIRALGLRAVVICSGGLSHYPGTERYVDPGPDTAFDARLMEIMGGGDVRHLLTLDDRRLDETGNIELRCWGVAIGLIGERKPDTASFEPTWHHNYGTLAWTSAPQDETWIPHYPPIRPERVVLSDTLHRLANDAVEREKYLADPAAYAAAIDGLSDPERAALVTLDQSAMIEMGVHPFVPHAFRRVLERAGLREAPAPAKRGG
;
A
#
# COMPACT_ATOMS: atom_id res chain seq x y z
N GLU A 1 -0.45 -1.27 -35.80
CA GLU A 1 0.51 -2.31 -35.35
C GLU A 1 1.76 -1.61 -34.84
N ALA A 2 2.39 -2.16 -33.81
CA ALA A 2 3.69 -1.72 -33.33
C ALA A 2 4.74 -2.70 -33.85
N LYS A 3 5.79 -2.18 -34.50
CA LYS A 3 6.79 -2.98 -35.24
C LYS A 3 8.20 -2.57 -34.89
N GLY A 4 9.12 -3.51 -35.01
CA GLY A 4 10.54 -3.21 -35.01
C GLY A 4 11.35 -4.48 -35.10
N GLY A 5 12.60 -4.42 -34.67
CA GLY A 5 13.49 -5.57 -34.75
C GLY A 5 14.78 -5.37 -33.98
N PHE A 6 15.38 -6.48 -33.61
CA PHE A 6 16.65 -6.51 -32.88
C PHE A 6 17.38 -7.82 -33.18
N ALA A 7 18.71 -7.74 -33.33
CA ALA A 7 19.58 -8.90 -33.53
C ALA A 7 19.06 -9.90 -34.61
N GLY A 8 18.54 -9.38 -35.73
CA GLY A 8 18.01 -10.20 -36.83
C GLY A 8 16.61 -10.79 -36.62
N ARG A 9 15.95 -10.47 -35.51
CA ARG A 9 14.54 -10.81 -35.26
C ARG A 9 13.65 -9.59 -35.53
N SER A 10 12.46 -9.85 -36.06
CA SER A 10 11.44 -8.83 -36.29
C SER A 10 10.25 -9.06 -35.35
N TYR A 11 9.73 -7.97 -34.80
CA TYR A 11 8.57 -7.97 -33.90
C TYR A 11 7.40 -7.24 -34.56
N SER A 12 6.19 -7.77 -34.39
CA SER A 12 4.97 -7.11 -34.85
C SER A 12 3.80 -7.50 -33.96
N TYR A 13 3.19 -6.50 -33.31
CA TYR A 13 2.04 -6.71 -32.44
C TYR A 13 0.87 -5.80 -32.83
N PRO A 14 -0.39 -6.27 -32.73
CA PRO A 14 -1.55 -5.40 -32.77
C PRO A 14 -1.46 -4.33 -31.68
N VAL A 15 -2.01 -3.15 -31.93
CA VAL A 15 -2.06 -2.07 -30.91
C VAL A 15 -3.51 -1.86 -30.50
N ALA A 16 -3.75 -1.76 -29.20
CA ALA A 16 -5.08 -1.46 -28.65
C ALA A 16 -5.39 0.05 -28.77
N SER A 17 -5.47 0.57 -30.00
CA SER A 17 -5.45 2.02 -30.28
C SER A 17 -6.57 2.82 -29.61
N GLU A 18 -7.79 2.31 -29.57
CA GLU A 18 -8.92 3.01 -28.93
C GLU A 18 -8.72 3.10 -27.41
N ALA A 19 -8.34 1.98 -26.78
CA ALA A 19 -7.99 1.93 -25.37
C ALA A 19 -6.79 2.84 -25.04
N ALA A 20 -5.77 2.88 -25.91
CA ALA A 20 -4.62 3.75 -25.78
C ALA A 20 -5.02 5.23 -25.73
N LEU A 21 -5.87 5.67 -26.66
CA LEU A 21 -6.34 7.05 -26.72
C LEU A 21 -7.21 7.39 -25.50
N GLY A 22 -8.10 6.48 -25.09
CA GLY A 22 -8.90 6.64 -23.87
C GLY A 22 -8.04 6.77 -22.61
N LEU A 23 -6.95 6.00 -22.51
CA LEU A 23 -5.99 6.10 -21.42
C LEU A 23 -5.22 7.43 -21.45
N VAL A 24 -4.74 7.88 -22.60
CA VAL A 24 -4.07 9.20 -22.72
C VAL A 24 -4.98 10.33 -22.21
N GLN A 25 -6.25 10.33 -22.64
CA GLN A 25 -7.24 11.31 -22.18
C GLN A 25 -7.51 11.21 -20.68
N HIS A 26 -7.55 9.99 -20.12
CA HIS A 26 -7.69 9.78 -18.69
C HIS A 26 -6.48 10.34 -17.93
N MET A 27 -5.26 10.03 -18.39
CA MET A 27 -4.01 10.50 -17.76
C MET A 27 -3.93 12.03 -17.73
N GLN A 28 -4.33 12.71 -18.81
CA GLN A 28 -4.42 14.17 -18.85
C GLN A 28 -5.39 14.73 -17.80
N ARG A 29 -6.57 14.13 -17.65
CA ARG A 29 -7.52 14.51 -16.59
C ARG A 29 -7.00 14.22 -15.19
N ALA A 30 -6.13 13.23 -15.04
CA ALA A 30 -5.47 12.88 -13.79
C ALA A 30 -4.22 13.73 -13.48
N GLY A 31 -3.90 14.75 -14.30
CA GLY A 31 -2.76 15.65 -14.07
C GLY A 31 -1.40 15.09 -14.54
N PHE A 32 -1.42 14.19 -15.51
CA PHE A 32 -0.22 13.71 -16.21
C PHE A 32 -0.24 14.12 -17.68
N ASP A 33 0.92 14.50 -18.19
CA ASP A 33 1.10 14.95 -19.58
C ASP A 33 1.93 13.94 -20.39
N PRO A 34 1.43 12.72 -20.67
CA PRO A 34 2.18 11.75 -21.45
C PRO A 34 2.34 12.23 -22.89
N ALA A 35 3.56 12.20 -23.40
CA ALA A 35 3.77 12.23 -24.85
C ALA A 35 3.20 10.94 -25.45
N PHE A 36 2.59 11.03 -26.62
CA PHE A 36 2.07 9.87 -27.36
C PHE A 36 2.52 9.92 -28.81
N THR A 37 2.59 8.73 -29.42
CA THR A 37 3.03 8.53 -30.79
C THR A 37 2.26 7.38 -31.42
N SER A 38 2.08 7.43 -32.73
CA SER A 38 1.41 6.38 -33.51
C SER A 38 2.37 5.54 -34.34
N ASN A 39 3.67 5.87 -34.33
CA ASN A 39 4.66 5.27 -35.23
C ASN A 39 6.01 4.96 -34.58
N ALA A 40 6.12 5.01 -33.24
CA ALA A 40 7.34 4.56 -32.58
C ALA A 40 7.61 3.09 -32.88
N SER A 41 8.88 2.78 -33.14
CA SER A 41 9.33 1.42 -33.36
C SER A 41 9.59 0.74 -32.01
N LEU A 42 9.31 -0.57 -31.95
CA LEU A 42 9.65 -1.40 -30.81
C LEU A 42 11.08 -1.92 -30.95
N ASP A 43 11.89 -1.69 -29.93
CA ASP A 43 13.23 -2.26 -29.85
C ASP A 43 13.25 -3.52 -28.96
N TYR A 44 14.44 -3.95 -28.60
CA TYR A 44 14.68 -5.13 -27.77
C TYR A 44 14.08 -5.02 -26.37
N ALA A 45 13.94 -3.81 -25.82
CA ALA A 45 13.41 -3.61 -24.48
C ALA A 45 11.94 -4.03 -24.39
N PHE A 46 11.22 -4.03 -25.52
CA PHE A 46 9.87 -4.57 -25.63
C PHE A 46 9.86 -5.98 -26.22
N GLY A 47 10.62 -6.23 -27.28
CA GLY A 47 10.56 -7.50 -28.01
C GLY A 47 11.00 -8.71 -27.17
N ILE A 48 12.12 -8.60 -26.45
CA ILE A 48 12.66 -9.70 -25.63
C ILE A 48 11.68 -10.15 -24.53
N PRO A 49 11.14 -9.27 -23.66
CA PRO A 49 10.23 -9.71 -22.61
C PRO A 49 8.88 -10.20 -23.16
N LEU A 50 8.35 -9.62 -24.24
CA LEU A 50 7.12 -10.10 -24.87
C LEU A 50 7.28 -11.52 -25.43
N ASP A 51 8.39 -11.78 -26.13
CA ASP A 51 8.74 -13.10 -26.64
C ASP A 51 8.94 -14.11 -25.50
N PHE A 52 9.68 -13.72 -24.45
CA PHE A 52 9.94 -14.58 -23.28
C PHE A 52 8.63 -14.97 -22.56
N CYS A 53 7.68 -14.04 -22.45
CA CYS A 53 6.35 -14.30 -21.90
C CYS A 53 5.41 -15.01 -22.89
N GLY A 54 5.80 -15.20 -24.16
CA GLY A 54 4.97 -15.82 -25.19
C GLY A 54 3.73 -15.00 -25.55
N TRP A 55 3.74 -13.68 -25.35
CA TRP A 55 2.59 -12.82 -25.61
C TRP A 55 2.35 -12.62 -27.12
N GLN A 56 1.11 -12.78 -27.58
CA GLN A 56 0.71 -12.60 -28.98
C GLN A 56 -0.49 -11.65 -29.15
N GLY A 57 -0.98 -11.07 -28.04
CA GLY A 57 -2.15 -10.20 -28.04
C GLY A 57 -1.82 -8.74 -28.37
N PRO A 58 -2.84 -7.86 -28.38
CA PRO A 58 -2.62 -6.42 -28.53
C PRO A 58 -1.73 -5.85 -27.43
N VAL A 59 -0.92 -4.85 -27.76
CA VAL A 59 -0.03 -4.15 -26.84
C VAL A 59 -0.35 -2.67 -26.74
N LEU A 60 0.01 -2.07 -25.61
CA LEU A 60 0.14 -0.63 -25.40
C LEU A 60 1.56 -0.36 -24.91
N PRO A 61 2.50 0.01 -25.80
CA PRO A 61 3.87 0.30 -25.39
C PRO A 61 3.91 1.58 -24.55
N VAL A 62 4.49 1.49 -23.35
CA VAL A 62 4.73 2.64 -22.47
C VAL A 62 6.23 2.83 -22.36
N PHE A 63 6.72 3.94 -22.91
CA PHE A 63 8.13 4.31 -22.82
C PHE A 63 8.34 5.16 -21.56
N VAL A 64 9.33 4.80 -20.75
CA VAL A 64 9.72 5.56 -19.56
C VAL A 64 11.14 6.06 -19.77
N ASN A 65 11.34 7.36 -19.66
CA ASN A 65 12.68 7.95 -19.74
C ASN A 65 13.48 7.59 -18.47
N ALA A 66 14.41 6.64 -18.58
CA ALA A 66 15.32 6.27 -17.49
C ALA A 66 16.71 6.91 -17.64
N TYR A 67 17.12 7.27 -18.85
CA TYR A 67 18.51 7.60 -19.16
C TYR A 67 18.80 9.08 -19.34
N ILE A 68 17.84 9.87 -19.84
CA ILE A 68 18.13 11.25 -20.27
C ILE A 68 17.63 12.23 -19.21
N PRO A 69 18.51 12.97 -18.52
CA PRO A 69 18.07 13.98 -17.57
C PRO A 69 17.28 15.12 -18.24
N PRO A 70 16.27 15.70 -17.56
CA PRO A 70 15.76 15.28 -16.26
C PRO A 70 14.90 14.01 -16.35
N GLN A 71 15.23 13.00 -15.55
CA GLN A 71 14.40 11.80 -15.39
C GLN A 71 13.21 12.09 -14.44
N PRO A 72 12.09 11.38 -14.57
CA PRO A 72 11.05 11.40 -13.55
C PRO A 72 11.57 10.78 -12.24
N SER A 73 11.14 11.31 -11.10
CA SER A 73 11.41 10.68 -9.80
C SER A 73 10.67 9.34 -9.68
N MET A 74 11.11 8.49 -8.77
CA MET A 74 10.46 7.20 -8.53
C MET A 74 9.00 7.37 -8.08
N GLU A 75 8.69 8.37 -7.26
CA GLU A 75 7.34 8.70 -6.83
C GLU A 75 6.46 9.13 -8.00
N ARG A 76 7.02 9.89 -8.97
CA ARG A 76 6.28 10.27 -10.19
C ARG A 76 5.98 9.03 -11.04
N CYS A 77 6.92 8.10 -11.18
CA CYS A 77 6.71 6.82 -11.86
C CYS A 77 5.61 5.99 -11.19
N PHE A 78 5.66 5.83 -9.87
CA PHE A 78 4.65 5.11 -9.11
C PHE A 78 3.26 5.75 -9.21
N ALA A 79 3.18 7.08 -9.06
CA ALA A 79 1.93 7.81 -9.20
C ALA A 79 1.36 7.70 -10.63
N PHE A 80 2.21 7.72 -11.65
CA PHE A 80 1.80 7.51 -13.04
C PHE A 80 1.19 6.12 -13.23
N GLY A 81 1.82 5.08 -12.69
CA GLY A 81 1.30 3.71 -12.70
C GLY A 81 -0.08 3.60 -12.02
N ARG A 82 -0.24 4.25 -10.87
CA ARG A 82 -1.54 4.29 -10.15
C ARG A 82 -2.64 4.94 -10.97
N ALA A 83 -2.39 6.11 -11.54
CA ALA A 83 -3.35 6.80 -12.39
C ALA A 83 -3.69 5.98 -13.65
N MET A 84 -2.72 5.26 -14.21
CA MET A 84 -2.97 4.36 -15.33
C MET A 84 -3.84 3.16 -14.90
N ALA A 85 -3.65 2.59 -13.71
CA ALA A 85 -4.51 1.53 -13.18
C ALA A 85 -5.96 2.00 -12.99
N GLU A 86 -6.13 3.21 -12.48
CA GLU A 86 -7.45 3.86 -12.37
C GLU A 86 -8.09 4.05 -13.74
N GLY A 87 -7.33 4.50 -14.74
CA GLY A 87 -7.79 4.64 -16.12
C GLY A 87 -8.21 3.31 -16.75
N ILE A 88 -7.41 2.26 -16.57
CA ILE A 88 -7.73 0.90 -17.05
C ILE A 88 -9.07 0.42 -16.45
N ARG A 89 -9.26 0.60 -15.13
CA ARG A 89 -10.51 0.23 -14.45
C ARG A 89 -11.69 1.08 -14.93
N ALA A 90 -11.52 2.40 -15.07
CA ALA A 90 -12.57 3.32 -15.50
C ALA A 90 -13.08 3.03 -16.91
N LEU A 91 -12.20 2.52 -17.79
CA LEU A 91 -12.54 2.10 -19.14
C LEU A 91 -13.09 0.66 -19.22
N GLY A 92 -13.21 -0.05 -18.09
CA GLY A 92 -13.67 -1.44 -18.05
C GLY A 92 -12.69 -2.44 -18.68
N LEU A 93 -11.41 -2.08 -18.76
CA LEU A 93 -10.38 -2.88 -19.43
C LEU A 93 -9.75 -3.88 -18.46
N ARG A 94 -9.17 -4.95 -19.04
CA ARG A 94 -8.30 -5.89 -18.36
C ARG A 94 -6.95 -5.91 -19.06
N ALA A 95 -5.88 -5.80 -18.30
CA ALA A 95 -4.52 -5.76 -18.83
C ALA A 95 -3.61 -6.74 -18.09
N VAL A 96 -2.62 -7.28 -18.82
CA VAL A 96 -1.43 -7.88 -18.25
C VAL A 96 -0.32 -6.83 -18.34
N VAL A 97 0.42 -6.64 -17.24
CA VAL A 97 1.55 -5.70 -17.20
C VAL A 97 2.83 -6.50 -17.38
N ILE A 98 3.56 -6.20 -18.45
CA ILE A 98 4.91 -6.73 -18.69
C ILE A 98 5.85 -5.53 -18.60
N CYS A 99 6.79 -5.61 -17.67
CA CYS A 99 7.76 -4.56 -17.39
C CYS A 99 9.16 -5.13 -17.59
N SER A 100 10.04 -4.31 -18.17
CA SER A 100 11.44 -4.66 -18.43
C SER A 100 12.36 -3.51 -18.03
N GLY A 101 13.66 -3.79 -18.05
CA GLY A 101 14.72 -2.92 -17.56
C GLY A 101 15.21 -3.36 -16.17
N GLY A 102 16.43 -2.94 -15.83
CA GLY A 102 17.16 -3.36 -14.65
C GLY A 102 17.85 -4.73 -14.79
N LEU A 103 18.52 -5.21 -13.75
CA LEU A 103 18.86 -4.48 -12.50
C LEU A 103 20.14 -3.67 -12.70
N SER A 104 21.08 -3.67 -11.75
CA SER A 104 22.27 -2.82 -11.83
C SER A 104 23.08 -3.08 -13.11
N HIS A 105 23.33 -2.02 -13.86
CA HIS A 105 24.31 -1.92 -14.95
C HIS A 105 24.50 -0.44 -15.35
N TYR A 106 25.53 -0.14 -16.15
CA TYR A 106 25.92 1.26 -16.42
C TYR A 106 26.19 1.54 -17.90
N PRO A 107 25.22 1.30 -18.80
CA PRO A 107 25.48 1.33 -20.23
C PRO A 107 25.86 2.74 -20.67
N GLY A 108 26.85 2.83 -21.57
CA GLY A 108 27.39 4.10 -22.03
C GLY A 108 28.37 4.77 -21.07
N THR A 109 28.82 4.10 -20.01
CA THR A 109 29.81 4.63 -19.07
C THR A 109 30.98 3.66 -18.85
N GLU A 110 32.10 4.16 -18.30
CA GLU A 110 33.24 3.32 -17.89
C GLU A 110 32.88 2.31 -16.78
N ARG A 111 31.84 2.60 -15.98
CA ARG A 111 31.35 1.75 -14.90
C ARG A 111 30.73 0.43 -15.37
N TYR A 112 30.44 0.31 -16.67
CA TYR A 112 29.88 -0.91 -17.24
C TYR A 112 30.79 -2.13 -17.03
N VAL A 113 32.11 -1.91 -17.01
CA VAL A 113 33.10 -2.97 -16.80
C VAL A 113 33.64 -2.98 -15.37
N ASP A 114 33.97 -1.81 -14.82
CA ASP A 114 34.52 -1.66 -13.47
C ASP A 114 33.91 -0.43 -12.78
N PRO A 115 33.14 -0.58 -11.68
CA PRO A 115 33.00 -1.77 -10.85
C PRO A 115 32.09 -2.87 -11.42
N GLY A 116 31.39 -2.60 -12.54
CA GLY A 116 30.33 -3.49 -13.02
C GLY A 116 29.10 -3.44 -12.10
N PRO A 117 28.16 -4.40 -12.22
CA PRO A 117 26.89 -4.39 -11.51
C PRO A 117 27.05 -4.42 -9.97
N ASP A 118 26.20 -3.67 -9.25
CA ASP A 118 26.10 -3.71 -7.78
C ASP A 118 25.22 -4.88 -7.32
N THR A 119 25.78 -6.09 -7.40
CA THR A 119 25.09 -7.34 -7.03
C THR A 119 24.62 -7.38 -5.58
N ALA A 120 25.34 -6.74 -4.65
CA ALA A 120 24.95 -6.73 -3.25
C ALA A 120 23.70 -5.89 -3.01
N PHE A 121 23.62 -4.72 -3.66
CA PHE A 121 22.41 -3.89 -3.63
C PHE A 121 21.23 -4.63 -4.24
N ASP A 122 21.40 -5.20 -5.43
CA ASP A 122 20.33 -5.87 -6.16
C ASP A 122 19.79 -7.11 -5.42
N ALA A 123 20.67 -7.94 -4.85
CA ALA A 123 20.25 -9.12 -4.09
C ALA A 123 19.36 -8.72 -2.90
N ARG A 124 19.74 -7.66 -2.18
CA ARG A 124 18.96 -7.14 -1.06
C ARG A 124 17.63 -6.53 -1.53
N LEU A 125 17.64 -5.79 -2.63
CA LEU A 125 16.43 -5.23 -3.21
C LEU A 125 15.43 -6.34 -3.57
N MET A 126 15.91 -7.39 -4.24
CA MET A 126 15.08 -8.53 -4.63
C MET A 126 14.56 -9.33 -3.44
N GLU A 127 15.33 -9.49 -2.37
CA GLU A 127 14.87 -10.10 -1.12
C GLU A 127 13.71 -9.29 -0.50
N ILE A 128 13.88 -7.97 -0.36
CA ILE A 128 12.86 -7.08 0.21
C ILE A 128 11.57 -7.13 -0.60
N MET A 129 11.69 -6.97 -1.92
CA MET A 129 10.54 -6.96 -2.83
C MET A 129 9.87 -8.33 -2.93
N GLY A 130 10.64 -9.42 -2.96
CA GLY A 130 10.12 -10.79 -2.90
C GLY A 130 9.42 -11.11 -1.58
N GLY A 131 9.82 -10.44 -0.48
CA GLY A 131 9.13 -10.46 0.80
C GLY A 131 7.76 -9.76 0.79
N GLY A 132 7.50 -8.92 -0.21
CA GLY A 132 6.26 -8.18 -0.41
C GLY A 132 6.36 -6.68 -0.15
N ASP A 133 7.51 -6.17 0.28
CA ASP A 133 7.75 -4.74 0.42
C ASP A 133 8.19 -4.13 -0.92
N VAL A 134 7.26 -4.14 -1.87
CA VAL A 134 7.46 -3.56 -3.21
C VAL A 134 7.54 -2.03 -3.18
N ARG A 135 7.01 -1.40 -2.12
CA ARG A 135 7.12 0.04 -1.89
C ARG A 135 8.52 0.49 -1.52
N HIS A 136 9.43 -0.44 -1.19
CA HIS A 136 10.83 -0.13 -0.97
C HIS A 136 11.46 0.65 -2.14
N LEU A 137 11.00 0.46 -3.38
CA LEU A 137 11.45 1.27 -4.52
C LEU A 137 11.28 2.79 -4.29
N LEU A 138 10.22 3.22 -3.61
CA LEU A 138 9.96 4.63 -3.32
C LEU A 138 11.02 5.27 -2.42
N THR A 139 11.90 4.48 -1.80
CA THR A 139 13.01 4.99 -1.01
C THR A 139 14.23 5.35 -1.86
N LEU A 140 14.23 5.00 -3.15
CA LEU A 140 15.34 5.21 -4.06
C LEU A 140 15.21 6.58 -4.73
N ASP A 141 16.05 7.54 -4.29
CA ASP A 141 16.19 8.83 -4.93
C ASP A 141 17.05 8.76 -6.22
N ASP A 142 17.12 9.88 -6.95
CA ASP A 142 17.86 9.93 -8.22
C ASP A 142 19.34 9.55 -8.05
N ARG A 143 19.95 9.99 -6.95
CA ARG A 143 21.34 9.68 -6.63
C ARG A 143 21.54 8.19 -6.40
N ARG A 144 20.68 7.56 -5.60
CA ARG A 144 20.78 6.14 -5.29
C ARG A 144 20.60 5.28 -6.54
N LEU A 145 19.64 5.65 -7.40
CA LEU A 145 19.39 4.96 -8.67
C LEU A 145 20.59 5.07 -9.62
N ASP A 146 21.26 6.22 -9.66
CA ASP A 146 22.47 6.43 -10.46
C ASP A 146 23.67 5.66 -9.89
N GLU A 147 23.95 5.81 -8.59
CA GLU A 147 25.10 5.19 -7.91
C GLU A 147 25.07 3.66 -7.97
N THR A 148 23.88 3.04 -8.00
CA THR A 148 23.73 1.57 -8.05
C THR A 148 23.44 1.05 -9.46
N GLY A 149 23.48 1.90 -10.49
CA GLY A 149 23.25 1.48 -11.90
C GLY A 149 21.82 1.01 -12.18
N ASN A 150 20.84 1.47 -11.38
CA ASN A 150 19.47 0.98 -11.38
C ASN A 150 18.48 2.02 -11.92
N ILE A 151 18.93 2.92 -12.79
CA ILE A 151 18.09 4.01 -13.32
C ILE A 151 16.81 3.52 -14.02
N GLU A 152 16.85 2.32 -14.61
CA GLU A 152 15.71 1.64 -15.25
C GLU A 152 14.66 1.10 -14.27
N LEU A 153 14.94 1.03 -12.97
CA LEU A 153 13.91 0.68 -11.95
C LEU A 153 12.74 1.67 -11.95
N ARG A 154 12.86 2.82 -12.59
CA ARG A 154 11.73 3.72 -12.87
C ARG A 154 10.59 3.04 -13.63
N CYS A 155 10.91 2.11 -14.53
CA CYS A 155 9.91 1.26 -15.18
C CYS A 155 9.16 0.39 -14.16
N TRP A 156 9.90 -0.17 -13.20
CA TRP A 156 9.33 -0.98 -12.12
C TRP A 156 8.44 -0.14 -11.19
N GLY A 157 8.81 1.11 -10.92
CA GLY A 157 7.96 2.07 -10.21
C GLY A 157 6.59 2.22 -10.88
N VAL A 158 6.54 2.38 -12.21
CA VAL A 158 5.28 2.40 -12.97
C VAL A 158 4.52 1.08 -12.83
N ALA A 159 5.20 -0.06 -13.00
CA ALA A 159 4.57 -1.38 -12.93
C ALA A 159 3.97 -1.68 -11.55
N ILE A 160 4.65 -1.31 -10.47
CA ILE A 160 4.15 -1.50 -9.10
C ILE A 160 2.99 -0.55 -8.80
N GLY A 161 3.04 0.69 -9.34
CA GLY A 161 1.89 1.58 -9.30
C GLY A 161 0.66 1.00 -10.01
N LEU A 162 0.86 0.25 -11.08
CA LEU A 162 -0.20 -0.43 -11.84
C LEU A 162 -0.79 -1.64 -11.11
N ILE A 163 0.07 -2.51 -10.60
CA ILE A 163 -0.29 -3.80 -9.99
C ILE A 163 -0.80 -3.62 -8.55
N GLY A 164 -0.31 -2.58 -7.86
CA GLY A 164 -0.59 -2.31 -6.46
C GLY A 164 0.37 -3.03 -5.51
N GLU A 165 0.18 -2.81 -4.21
CA GLU A 165 0.99 -3.43 -3.16
C GLU A 165 0.53 -4.85 -2.91
N ARG A 166 1.15 -5.77 -3.63
CA ARG A 166 0.95 -7.19 -3.45
C ARG A 166 2.29 -7.88 -3.36
N LYS A 167 2.38 -8.87 -2.48
CA LYS A 167 3.51 -9.78 -2.49
C LYS A 167 3.57 -10.52 -3.84
N PRO A 168 4.72 -10.55 -4.54
CA PRO A 168 4.91 -11.37 -5.73
C PRO A 168 4.68 -12.86 -5.41
N ASP A 169 4.07 -13.59 -6.34
CA ASP A 169 3.96 -15.06 -6.25
C ASP A 169 5.33 -15.73 -6.49
N THR A 170 6.16 -15.09 -7.32
CA THR A 170 7.52 -15.54 -7.64
C THR A 170 8.50 -14.37 -7.59
N ALA A 171 9.68 -14.62 -7.03
CA ALA A 171 10.84 -13.75 -7.14
C ALA A 171 12.08 -14.59 -7.51
N SER A 172 12.87 -14.15 -8.48
CA SER A 172 14.15 -14.77 -8.84
C SER A 172 15.23 -13.72 -9.07
N PHE A 173 16.47 -14.06 -8.73
CA PHE A 173 17.64 -13.20 -8.91
C PHE A 173 18.80 -14.02 -9.47
N GLU A 174 19.35 -13.58 -10.58
CA GLU A 174 20.45 -14.24 -11.29
C GLU A 174 21.54 -13.21 -11.63
N PRO A 175 22.64 -13.17 -10.84
CA PRO A 175 23.70 -12.21 -11.10
C PRO A 175 24.53 -12.58 -12.33
N THR A 176 25.02 -11.57 -13.05
CA THR A 176 25.99 -11.79 -14.15
C THR A 176 27.14 -10.78 -14.09
N TRP A 177 28.10 -10.93 -14.99
CA TRP A 177 29.28 -10.08 -15.04
C TRP A 177 29.01 -8.63 -15.52
N HIS A 178 27.92 -8.38 -16.26
CA HIS A 178 27.65 -7.08 -16.91
C HIS A 178 26.31 -6.44 -16.55
N HIS A 179 25.33 -7.23 -16.13
CA HIS A 179 24.07 -6.75 -15.58
C HIS A 179 23.38 -7.88 -14.81
N ASN A 180 22.74 -7.57 -13.69
CA ASN A 180 22.01 -8.60 -12.95
C ASN A 180 20.58 -8.77 -13.51
N TYR A 181 20.07 -10.00 -13.47
CA TYR A 181 18.69 -10.28 -13.80
C TYR A 181 17.86 -10.42 -12.52
N GLY A 182 16.69 -9.79 -12.50
CA GLY A 182 15.69 -9.98 -11.46
C GLY A 182 14.31 -10.16 -12.10
N THR A 183 13.53 -11.10 -11.59
CA THR A 183 12.13 -11.30 -12.00
C THR A 183 11.23 -11.26 -10.78
N LEU A 184 10.16 -10.48 -10.84
CA LEU A 184 9.01 -10.55 -9.94
C LEU A 184 7.76 -10.85 -10.77
N ALA A 185 6.92 -11.78 -10.32
CA ALA A 185 5.70 -12.14 -11.04
C ALA A 185 4.49 -12.27 -10.10
N TRP A 186 3.35 -11.79 -10.60
CA TRP A 186 2.04 -11.94 -9.99
C TRP A 186 1.14 -12.70 -10.98
N THR A 187 0.89 -13.97 -10.68
CA THR A 187 0.07 -14.87 -11.48
C THR A 187 -1.26 -15.20 -10.78
N SER A 188 -1.36 -14.93 -9.48
CA SER A 188 -2.59 -15.05 -8.71
C SER A 188 -3.50 -13.83 -8.87
N ALA A 189 -4.81 -14.06 -8.79
CA ALA A 189 -5.78 -12.97 -8.73
C ALA A 189 -5.55 -12.13 -7.46
N PRO A 190 -5.80 -10.81 -7.51
CA PRO A 190 -5.80 -9.98 -6.29
C PRO A 190 -6.76 -10.58 -5.26
N GLN A 191 -6.31 -10.68 -4.01
CA GLN A 191 -7.16 -11.03 -2.88
C GLN A 191 -7.47 -9.75 -2.12
N ASP A 192 -8.75 -9.53 -1.84
CA ASP A 192 -9.15 -8.48 -0.91
C ASP A 192 -8.84 -8.94 0.51
N GLU A 193 -7.97 -8.21 1.20
CA GLU A 193 -7.69 -8.47 2.61
C GLU A 193 -8.72 -7.73 3.46
N THR A 194 -9.48 -8.47 4.28
CA THR A 194 -10.38 -7.87 5.25
C THR A 194 -9.57 -7.36 6.44
N TRP A 195 -9.17 -6.09 6.40
CA TRP A 195 -8.52 -5.45 7.54
C TRP A 195 -9.55 -5.05 8.60
N ILE A 196 -9.34 -5.51 9.84
CA ILE A 196 -10.11 -5.08 11.01
C ILE A 196 -9.17 -4.25 11.90
N PRO A 197 -9.41 -2.94 12.09
CA PRO A 197 -8.56 -2.13 12.94
C PRO A 197 -8.53 -2.65 14.38
N HIS A 198 -7.32 -2.70 14.96
CA HIS A 198 -7.17 -2.86 16.40
C HIS A 198 -7.77 -1.68 17.19
N TYR A 199 -7.83 -0.50 16.57
CA TYR A 199 -8.42 0.72 17.12
C TYR A 199 -9.71 1.05 16.36
N PRO A 200 -10.87 0.52 16.77
CA PRO A 200 -12.12 0.87 16.14
C PRO A 200 -12.43 2.36 16.38
N PRO A 201 -13.18 3.01 15.49
CA PRO A 201 -13.68 4.35 15.75
C PRO A 201 -14.51 4.35 17.03
N ILE A 202 -14.30 5.37 17.88
CA ILE A 202 -15.14 5.58 19.06
C ILE A 202 -16.53 5.93 18.55
N ARG A 203 -17.55 5.27 19.11
CA ARG A 203 -18.95 5.50 18.72
C ARG A 203 -19.48 6.78 19.36
N PRO A 204 -19.81 7.83 18.57
CA PRO A 204 -20.28 9.12 19.12
C PRO A 204 -21.53 8.98 19.98
N GLU A 205 -22.35 7.96 19.73
CA GLU A 205 -23.57 7.66 20.49
C GLU A 205 -23.27 7.29 21.95
N ARG A 206 -22.01 6.95 22.27
CA ARG A 206 -21.54 6.61 23.62
C ARG A 206 -21.00 7.82 24.41
N VAL A 207 -21.21 9.03 23.91
CA VAL A 207 -20.69 10.27 24.52
C VAL A 207 -21.23 10.48 25.94
N VAL A 208 -22.51 10.18 26.20
CA VAL A 208 -23.13 10.37 27.52
C VAL A 208 -22.48 9.46 28.56
N LEU A 209 -22.28 8.18 28.22
CA LEU A 209 -21.58 7.24 29.10
C LEU A 209 -20.12 7.65 29.30
N SER A 210 -19.45 8.09 28.24
CA SER A 210 -18.04 8.50 28.32
C SER A 210 -17.86 9.75 29.19
N ASP A 211 -18.70 10.76 29.04
CA ASP A 211 -18.71 11.97 29.86
C ASP A 211 -19.04 11.65 31.33
N THR A 212 -20.02 10.77 31.56
CA THR A 212 -20.37 10.29 32.90
C THR A 212 -19.17 9.65 33.60
N LEU A 213 -18.49 8.71 32.95
CA LEU A 213 -17.31 8.05 33.50
C LEU A 213 -16.16 9.03 33.73
N HIS A 214 -15.98 9.99 32.82
CA HIS A 214 -14.99 11.05 32.98
C HIS A 214 -15.29 11.93 34.21
N ARG A 215 -16.56 12.31 34.41
CA ARG A 215 -17.00 13.07 35.58
C ARG A 215 -16.75 12.30 36.87
N LEU A 216 -17.14 11.02 36.91
CA LEU A 216 -16.91 10.14 38.07
C LEU A 216 -15.43 9.96 38.42
N ALA A 217 -14.54 9.98 37.40
CA ALA A 217 -13.10 9.92 37.62
C ALA A 217 -12.53 11.21 38.24
N ASN A 218 -13.10 12.38 37.93
CA ASN A 218 -12.51 13.68 38.27
C ASN A 218 -13.23 14.45 39.37
N ASP A 219 -14.49 14.12 39.67
CA ASP A 219 -15.31 14.79 40.68
C ASP A 219 -15.59 13.86 41.87
N ALA A 220 -15.17 14.27 43.06
CA ALA A 220 -15.35 13.49 44.29
C ALA A 220 -16.81 13.44 44.75
N VAL A 221 -17.57 14.53 44.58
CA VAL A 221 -18.96 14.63 45.00
C VAL A 221 -19.83 13.74 44.11
N GLU A 222 -19.60 13.76 42.80
CA GLU A 222 -20.32 12.87 41.87
C GLU A 222 -19.98 11.41 42.12
N ARG A 223 -18.72 11.12 42.45
CA ARG A 223 -18.29 9.76 42.83
C ARG A 223 -18.93 9.28 44.13
N GLU A 224 -19.06 10.14 45.15
CA GLU A 224 -19.75 9.80 46.40
C GLU A 224 -21.22 9.46 46.14
N LYS A 225 -21.92 10.24 45.29
CA LYS A 225 -23.30 9.95 44.87
C LYS A 225 -23.40 8.60 44.16
N TYR A 226 -22.49 8.31 43.23
CA TYR A 226 -22.46 7.03 42.53
C TYR A 226 -22.22 5.85 43.48
N LEU A 227 -21.29 5.98 44.44
CA LEU A 227 -20.98 4.90 45.38
C LEU A 227 -22.10 4.64 46.40
N ALA A 228 -22.91 5.65 46.72
CA ALA A 228 -24.05 5.50 47.62
C ALA A 228 -25.15 4.61 47.01
N ASP A 229 -25.47 4.81 45.74
CA ASP A 229 -26.42 3.97 44.99
C ASP A 229 -26.12 4.03 43.47
N PRO A 230 -25.31 3.10 42.94
CA PRO A 230 -24.97 3.07 41.52
C PRO A 230 -26.19 2.91 40.61
N ALA A 231 -27.23 2.21 41.07
CA ALA A 231 -28.44 1.95 40.29
C ALA A 231 -29.29 3.23 40.17
N ALA A 232 -29.52 3.93 41.28
CA ALA A 232 -30.20 5.22 41.25
C ALA A 232 -29.41 6.28 40.47
N TYR A 233 -28.08 6.32 40.63
CA TYR A 233 -27.22 7.25 39.89
C TYR A 233 -27.29 7.01 38.37
N ALA A 234 -27.16 5.75 37.93
CA ALA A 234 -27.25 5.40 36.52
C ALA A 234 -28.67 5.63 35.94
N ALA A 235 -29.73 5.43 36.74
CA ALA A 235 -31.11 5.71 36.34
C ALA A 235 -31.38 7.21 36.17
N ALA A 236 -30.70 8.07 36.94
CA ALA A 236 -30.88 9.52 36.89
C ALA A 236 -30.19 10.20 35.70
N ILE A 237 -29.32 9.51 34.95
CA ILE A 237 -28.64 10.07 33.79
C ILE A 237 -29.50 9.91 32.54
N ASP A 238 -29.92 11.03 31.96
CA ASP A 238 -30.63 11.03 30.69
C ASP A 238 -29.71 10.67 29.52
N GLY A 239 -30.24 9.93 28.54
CA GLY A 239 -29.50 9.58 27.32
C GLY A 239 -28.63 8.32 27.40
N LEU A 240 -28.55 7.64 28.55
CA LEU A 240 -28.00 6.28 28.61
C LEU A 240 -29.04 5.26 28.12
N SER A 241 -28.61 4.37 27.23
CA SER A 241 -29.34 3.15 26.87
C SER A 241 -29.30 2.12 28.00
N ASP A 242 -30.24 1.17 28.00
CA ASP A 242 -30.32 0.14 29.05
C ASP A 242 -29.01 -0.66 29.21
N PRO A 243 -28.30 -1.07 28.12
CA PRO A 243 -27.01 -1.74 28.25
C PRO A 243 -25.93 -0.85 28.88
N GLU A 244 -25.94 0.46 28.59
CA GLU A 244 -24.98 1.41 29.17
C GLU A 244 -25.25 1.63 30.66
N ARG A 245 -26.53 1.73 31.06
CA ARG A 245 -26.92 1.80 32.47
C ARG A 245 -26.48 0.54 33.21
N ALA A 246 -26.78 -0.64 32.66
CA ALA A 246 -26.39 -1.92 33.26
C ALA A 246 -24.86 -2.01 33.43
N ALA A 247 -24.09 -1.64 32.40
CA ALA A 247 -22.63 -1.63 32.46
C ALA A 247 -22.11 -0.60 33.47
N LEU A 248 -22.72 0.59 33.58
CA LEU A 248 -22.31 1.63 34.53
C LEU A 248 -22.57 1.21 35.98
N VAL A 249 -23.70 0.55 36.26
CA VAL A 249 -24.04 0.03 37.60
C VAL A 249 -23.02 -0.98 38.07
N THR A 250 -22.64 -1.93 37.21
CA THR A 250 -21.68 -2.98 37.56
C THR A 250 -20.23 -2.55 37.34
N LEU A 251 -20.00 -1.41 36.69
CA LEU A 251 -18.70 -0.98 36.17
C LEU A 251 -18.05 -2.04 35.26
N ASP A 252 -18.86 -2.67 34.42
CA ASP A 252 -18.40 -3.68 33.46
C ASP A 252 -17.66 -3.01 32.29
N GLN A 253 -16.35 -2.89 32.45
CA GLN A 253 -15.47 -2.33 31.44
C GLN A 253 -15.53 -3.11 30.11
N SER A 254 -15.67 -4.44 30.15
CA SER A 254 -15.69 -5.27 28.95
C SER A 254 -16.94 -4.99 28.13
N ALA A 255 -18.10 -4.91 28.77
CA ALA A 255 -19.35 -4.54 28.13
C ALA A 255 -19.27 -3.13 27.51
N MET A 256 -18.68 -2.16 28.21
CA MET A 256 -18.49 -0.81 27.67
C MET A 256 -17.60 -0.79 26.42
N ILE A 257 -16.49 -1.53 26.43
CA ILE A 257 -15.58 -1.63 25.27
C ILE A 257 -16.30 -2.28 24.09
N GLU A 258 -17.06 -3.34 24.33
CA GLU A 258 -17.84 -4.02 23.28
C GLU A 258 -18.91 -3.11 22.67
N MET A 259 -19.49 -2.21 23.47
CA MET A 259 -20.42 -1.17 22.98
C MET A 259 -19.74 -0.03 22.20
N GLY A 260 -18.41 -0.01 22.15
CA GLY A 260 -17.62 1.00 21.43
C GLY A 260 -17.14 2.18 22.27
N VAL A 261 -17.11 2.06 23.60
CA VAL A 261 -16.49 3.03 24.50
C VAL A 261 -14.97 2.85 24.47
N HIS A 262 -14.22 3.95 24.44
CA HIS A 262 -12.76 3.90 24.46
C HIS A 262 -12.26 3.22 25.76
N PRO A 263 -11.41 2.17 25.70
CA PRO A 263 -11.03 1.38 26.88
C PRO A 263 -10.47 2.17 28.06
N PHE A 264 -9.79 3.30 27.79
CA PHE A 264 -9.19 4.15 28.82
C PHE A 264 -10.21 4.88 29.70
N VAL A 265 -11.41 5.18 29.18
CA VAL A 265 -12.43 5.96 29.90
C VAL A 265 -12.97 5.21 31.13
N PRO A 266 -13.54 4.00 31.01
CA PRO A 266 -13.90 3.19 32.16
C PRO A 266 -12.69 2.76 32.99
N HIS A 267 -11.52 2.55 32.37
CA HIS A 267 -10.30 2.22 33.10
C HIS A 267 -9.89 3.34 34.07
N ALA A 268 -9.92 4.59 33.63
CA ALA A 268 -9.51 5.74 34.44
C ALA A 268 -10.37 5.86 35.70
N PHE A 269 -11.70 5.79 35.56
CA PHE A 269 -12.60 5.82 36.72
C PHE A 269 -12.35 4.64 37.67
N ARG A 270 -12.22 3.43 37.11
CA ARG A 270 -11.89 2.24 37.91
C ARG A 270 -10.59 2.40 38.70
N ARG A 271 -9.53 2.95 38.10
CA ARG A 271 -8.25 3.20 38.78
C ARG A 271 -8.36 4.20 39.93
N VAL A 272 -9.27 5.17 39.83
CA VAL A 272 -9.55 6.11 40.94
C VAL A 272 -10.17 5.36 42.12
N LEU A 273 -11.12 4.45 41.88
CA LEU A 273 -11.73 3.62 42.92
C LEU A 273 -10.73 2.66 43.58
N GLU A 274 -9.90 1.99 42.77
CA GLU A 274 -8.86 1.08 43.26
C GLU A 274 -7.83 1.81 44.13
N ARG A 275 -7.36 2.99 43.70
CA ARG A 275 -6.39 3.80 44.48
C ARG A 275 -6.97 4.32 45.79
N ALA A 276 -8.27 4.59 45.83
CA ALA A 276 -8.96 5.04 47.04
C ALA A 276 -9.28 3.90 48.02
N GLY A 277 -9.00 2.63 47.66
CA GLY A 277 -9.37 1.46 48.47
C GLY A 277 -10.87 1.19 48.52
N LEU A 278 -11.65 1.82 47.63
CA LEU A 278 -13.12 1.76 47.62
C LEU A 278 -13.65 0.57 46.83
N ARG A 279 -12.81 -0.06 45.99
CA ARG A 279 -13.17 -1.24 45.21
C ARG A 279 -11.93 -2.02 44.79
N GLU A 280 -11.78 -3.24 45.27
CA GLU A 280 -10.92 -4.23 44.60
C GLU A 280 -11.73 -4.83 43.44
N ALA A 281 -11.26 -4.63 42.21
CA ALA A 281 -11.95 -5.16 41.05
C ALA A 281 -11.11 -6.30 40.45
N PRO A 282 -11.71 -7.48 40.19
CA PRO A 282 -10.99 -8.58 39.52
C PRO A 282 -10.50 -8.11 38.15
N ALA A 283 -9.33 -8.60 37.73
CA ALA A 283 -8.78 -8.28 36.41
C ALA A 283 -9.84 -8.49 35.32
N PRO A 284 -9.95 -7.59 34.32
CA PRO A 284 -10.91 -7.78 33.24
C PRO A 284 -10.67 -9.16 32.60
N ALA A 285 -11.75 -9.91 32.41
CA ALA A 285 -11.68 -11.23 31.82
C ALA A 285 -11.02 -11.12 30.45
N LYS A 286 -9.92 -11.88 30.24
CA LYS A 286 -9.35 -12.01 28.90
C LYS A 286 -10.38 -12.72 28.05
N ARG A 287 -10.65 -12.21 26.84
CA ARG A 287 -11.39 -12.99 25.85
C ARG A 287 -10.61 -14.29 25.65
N GLY A 288 -11.31 -15.43 25.78
CA GLY A 288 -10.73 -16.74 25.45
C GLY A 288 -10.18 -16.70 24.03
N GLY A 289 -8.94 -17.16 23.87
CA GLY A 289 -8.30 -17.31 22.57
C GLY A 289 -8.89 -18.47 21.77
#